data_AF-A0A9P4H235-F1
#
_entry.id   AF-A0A9P4H235-F1
#
_cell.length_a   1.000
_cell.length_b   1.000
_cell.length_c   1.000
_cell.angle_alpha   90.00
_cell.angle_beta   90.00
_cell.angle_gamma   90.00
#
_symmetry.space_group_name_H-M   'P 1'
#
loop_
_entity.id
_entity.type
_entity.pdbx_description
1 polymer ?
#
loop_
_entity_poly.entity_id
_entity_poly.type
_entity_poly.pdbx_seq_one_letter_code
_entity_poly.pdbx_strand_id
1 'polypeptide(L)'
;FHVHQNVLASSSEFFKNALKSEWRTDPSKLIDLSDANSWAFEKYSQFLYTKVVPTQGSHTGRAKRLAHLYFFGERIMDDIFKDSIIDAYLVSGVVNQPSIEAIRVIYKGTTTGSPARCLMV
;
A
#
# COMPACT_ATOMS: atom_id res chain seq x y z
N PHE A 1 -7.89 13.76 -3.55
CA PHE A 1 -7.03 13.18 -4.62
C PHE A 1 -7.89 12.85 -5.82
N HIS A 2 -7.38 13.01 -7.05
CA HIS A 2 -8.08 12.61 -8.27
C HIS A 2 -7.22 11.59 -9.01
N VAL A 3 -7.78 10.39 -9.24
CA VAL A 3 -7.11 9.27 -9.91
C VAL A 3 -8.09 8.66 -10.90
N HIS A 4 -7.59 8.24 -12.06
CA HIS A 4 -8.43 7.64 -13.09
C HIS A 4 -9.03 6.32 -12.60
N GLN A 5 -10.35 6.19 -12.72
CA GLN A 5 -11.13 5.04 -12.23
C GLN A 5 -10.58 3.72 -12.77
N ASN A 6 -10.31 3.64 -14.07
CA ASN A 6 -9.82 2.43 -14.72
C ASN A 6 -8.45 2.01 -14.17
N VAL A 7 -7.59 2.98 -13.83
CA VAL A 7 -6.27 2.70 -13.26
C VAL A 7 -6.42 2.08 -11.86
N LEU A 8 -7.28 2.64 -11.02
CA LEU A 8 -7.59 2.09 -9.69
C LEU A 8 -8.17 0.68 -9.76
N ALA A 9 -9.23 0.50 -10.56
CA ALA A 9 -9.94 -0.78 -10.68
C ALA A 9 -9.08 -1.88 -11.33
N SER A 10 -8.12 -1.50 -12.20
CA SER A 10 -7.20 -2.47 -12.81
C SER A 10 -6.13 -2.99 -11.84
N SER A 11 -5.80 -2.21 -10.80
CA SER A 11 -4.70 -2.52 -9.87
C SER A 11 -5.19 -3.18 -8.59
N SER A 12 -6.32 -2.69 -8.05
CA SER A 12 -6.81 -3.06 -6.72
C SER A 12 -8.19 -3.70 -6.79
N GLU A 13 -8.31 -4.90 -6.22
CA GLU A 13 -9.58 -5.62 -6.15
C GLU A 13 -10.57 -4.90 -5.20
N PHE A 14 -10.08 -4.21 -4.18
CA PHE A 14 -10.91 -3.34 -3.34
C PHE A 14 -11.58 -2.24 -4.17
N PHE A 15 -10.80 -1.46 -4.94
CA PHE A 15 -11.36 -0.38 -5.74
C PHE A 15 -12.25 -0.90 -6.85
N LYS A 16 -11.88 -2.00 -7.50
CA LYS A 16 -12.73 -2.67 -8.49
C LYS A 16 -14.09 -3.02 -7.91
N ASN A 17 -14.14 -3.59 -6.69
CA ASN A 17 -15.40 -3.91 -6.01
C ASN A 17 -16.15 -2.67 -5.53
N ALA A 18 -15.46 -1.64 -5.03
CA ALA A 18 -16.07 -0.37 -4.61
C ALA A 18 -16.63 0.47 -5.77
N LEU A 19 -16.16 0.22 -7.00
CA LEU A 19 -16.57 0.92 -8.23
C LEU A 19 -17.61 0.15 -9.05
N LYS A 20 -17.98 -1.07 -8.64
CA LYS A 20 -19.02 -1.87 -9.31
C LYS A 20 -20.37 -1.13 -9.31
N SER A 21 -20.99 -1.07 -10.48
CA SER A 21 -22.25 -0.36 -10.69
C SER A 21 -23.42 -0.93 -9.90
N GLU A 22 -23.37 -2.22 -9.55
CA GLU A 22 -24.43 -2.89 -8.77
C GLU A 22 -24.52 -2.35 -7.33
N TRP A 23 -23.42 -1.82 -6.80
CA TRP A 23 -23.34 -1.28 -5.42
C TRP A 23 -23.32 0.25 -5.39
N ARG A 24 -23.13 0.89 -6.54
CA ARG A 24 -22.88 2.33 -6.65
C ARG A 24 -23.97 3.01 -7.45
N THR A 25 -24.95 3.54 -6.73
CA THR A 25 -26.08 4.30 -7.30
C THR A 25 -25.67 5.64 -7.91
N ASP A 26 -24.55 6.22 -7.49
CA ASP A 26 -24.03 7.47 -8.04
C ASP A 26 -22.54 7.33 -8.42
N PRO A 27 -22.19 7.36 -9.71
CA PRO A 27 -20.81 7.29 -10.16
C PRO A 27 -19.97 8.51 -9.74
N SER A 28 -20.59 9.66 -9.51
CA SER A 28 -19.90 10.90 -9.08
C SER A 28 -19.54 10.92 -7.59
N LYS A 29 -20.13 10.02 -6.79
CA LYS A 29 -19.90 9.93 -5.34
C LYS A 29 -18.45 9.57 -5.01
N LEU A 30 -17.81 10.34 -4.13
CA LEU A 30 -16.43 10.04 -3.72
C LEU A 30 -16.33 8.74 -2.92
N ILE A 31 -15.21 8.01 -3.08
CA ILE A 31 -14.88 6.90 -2.18
C ILE A 31 -14.27 7.50 -0.93
N ASP A 32 -14.90 7.25 0.23
CA ASP A 32 -14.38 7.69 1.51
C ASP A 32 -13.24 6.76 1.96
N LEU A 33 -12.08 7.37 2.23
CA LEU A 33 -10.87 6.74 2.76
C LEU A 33 -10.30 7.60 3.89
N SER A 34 -11.15 8.35 4.60
CA SER A 34 -10.75 9.24 5.69
C SER A 34 -10.07 8.53 6.86
N ASP A 35 -10.32 7.24 7.02
CA ASP A 35 -9.69 6.35 8.00
C ASP A 35 -8.34 5.78 7.52
N ALA A 36 -7.94 6.05 6.28
CA ALA A 36 -6.67 5.66 5.70
C ALA A 36 -5.65 6.80 5.78
N ASN A 37 -4.37 6.44 5.82
CA ASN A 37 -3.29 7.40 5.85
C ASN A 37 -3.17 8.12 4.49
N SER A 38 -3.44 9.42 4.45
CA SER A 38 -3.39 10.22 3.22
C SER A 38 -2.01 10.23 2.54
N TRP A 39 -0.92 10.16 3.32
CA TRP A 39 0.43 10.03 2.77
C TRP A 39 0.61 8.71 2.00
N ALA A 40 0.07 7.61 2.54
CA ALA A 40 0.15 6.32 1.86
C ALA A 40 -0.66 6.32 0.56
N PHE A 41 -1.84 6.96 0.55
CA PHE A 41 -2.63 7.12 -0.67
C PHE A 41 -1.93 7.98 -1.72
N GLU A 42 -1.26 9.07 -1.32
CA GLU A 42 -0.47 9.89 -2.24
C GLU A 42 0.62 9.06 -2.93
N LYS A 43 1.35 8.24 -2.16
CA LYS A 43 2.41 7.37 -2.69
C LYS A 43 1.87 6.25 -3.56
N TYR A 44 0.73 5.67 -3.18
CA TYR A 44 0.02 4.71 -4.01
C TYR A 44 -0.42 5.33 -5.33
N SER A 45 -0.96 6.56 -5.32
CA SER A 45 -1.34 7.26 -6.55
C SER A 45 -0.14 7.48 -7.47
N GLN A 46 1.05 7.78 -6.93
CA GLN A 46 2.27 7.90 -7.73
C GLN A 46 2.67 6.53 -8.31
N PHE A 47 2.60 5.48 -7.50
CA PHE A 47 2.88 4.11 -7.95
C PHE A 47 1.94 3.66 -9.08
N LEU A 48 0.65 3.98 -9.01
CA LEU A 48 -0.32 3.58 -10.03
C LEU A 48 0.09 3.99 -11.45
N TYR A 49 0.70 5.16 -11.61
CA TYR A 49 1.14 5.69 -12.91
C TYR A 49 2.58 5.37 -13.26
N THR A 50 3.46 5.24 -12.28
CA THR A 50 4.91 5.05 -12.53
C THR A 50 5.35 3.61 -12.40
N LYS A 51 4.59 2.78 -11.70
CA LYS A 51 4.94 1.43 -11.24
C LYS A 51 6.25 1.38 -10.44
N VAL A 52 6.64 2.52 -9.86
CA VAL A 52 7.81 2.64 -9.00
C VAL A 52 7.35 2.93 -7.59
N VAL A 53 7.82 2.13 -6.63
CA VAL A 53 7.59 2.42 -5.20
C VAL A 53 8.43 3.65 -4.83
N PRO A 54 7.82 4.76 -4.40
CA PRO A 54 8.55 5.96 -4.07
C PRO A 54 9.35 5.75 -2.78
N THR A 55 10.59 5.30 -2.94
CA THR A 55 11.59 5.10 -1.87
C THR A 55 12.47 6.32 -1.62
N GLN A 56 12.22 7.40 -2.38
CA GLN A 56 12.94 8.68 -2.33
C GLN A 56 12.95 9.26 -0.91
N GLY A 57 14.12 9.70 -0.46
CA GLY A 57 14.35 10.28 0.87
C GLY A 57 15.43 9.55 1.68
N SER A 58 15.76 10.11 2.85
CA SER A 58 16.79 9.59 3.76
C SER A 58 16.63 8.10 4.03
N HIS A 59 17.75 7.38 4.17
CA HIS A 59 17.77 5.99 4.63
C HIS A 59 17.08 5.83 5.98
N THR A 60 17.10 6.88 6.81
CA THR A 60 16.39 6.91 8.10
C THR A 60 14.87 6.85 7.89
N GLY A 61 14.23 5.86 8.53
CA GLY A 61 12.79 5.65 8.47
C GLY A 61 12.27 4.99 7.18
N ARG A 62 13.15 4.54 6.26
CA ARG A 62 12.72 3.84 5.04
C ARG A 62 11.93 2.56 5.35
N ALA A 63 12.40 1.76 6.30
CA ALA A 63 11.70 0.58 6.79
C ALA A 63 10.27 0.90 7.24
N LYS A 64 10.10 1.92 8.09
CA LYS A 64 8.79 2.36 8.57
C LYS A 64 7.87 2.78 7.42
N ARG A 65 8.39 3.55 6.46
CA ARG A 65 7.62 4.02 5.29
C ARG A 65 7.15 2.84 4.45
N LEU A 66 8.04 1.90 4.12
CA LEU A 66 7.68 0.70 3.36
C LEU A 66 6.65 -0.16 4.12
N ALA A 67 6.79 -0.33 5.44
CA ALA A 67 5.81 -1.04 6.25
C ALA A 67 4.41 -0.40 6.18
N HIS A 68 4.32 0.93 6.27
CA HIS A 68 3.04 1.64 6.14
C HIS A 68 2.43 1.50 4.75
N LEU A 69 3.24 1.54 3.69
CA LEU A 69 2.76 1.32 2.33
C LEU A 69 2.27 -0.11 2.15
N TYR A 70 2.97 -1.10 2.71
CA TYR A 70 2.55 -2.50 2.62
C TYR A 70 1.21 -2.72 3.35
N PHE A 71 1.10 -2.20 4.57
CA PHE A 71 -0.17 -2.22 5.31
C PHE A 71 -1.31 -1.56 4.54
N PHE A 72 -1.04 -0.43 3.88
CA PHE A 72 -2.03 0.22 3.03
C PHE A 72 -2.41 -0.68 1.83
N GLY A 73 -1.44 -1.32 1.18
CA GLY A 73 -1.66 -2.29 0.10
C GLY A 73 -2.53 -3.48 0.50
N GLU A 74 -2.36 -4.00 1.72
CA GLU A 74 -3.25 -5.05 2.27
C GLU A 74 -4.70 -4.55 2.39
N ARG A 75 -4.90 -3.32 2.89
CA ARG A 75 -6.23 -2.73 3.05
C ARG A 75 -6.96 -2.56 1.71
N ILE A 76 -6.24 -2.19 0.66
CA ILE A 76 -6.80 -2.01 -0.69
C ILE A 76 -6.69 -3.27 -1.55
N MET A 77 -6.22 -4.40 -1.01
CA MET A 77 -6.11 -5.66 -1.73
C MET A 77 -5.40 -5.52 -3.09
N ASP A 78 -4.27 -4.81 -3.11
CA ASP A 78 -3.45 -4.62 -4.32
C ASP A 78 -2.18 -5.44 -4.20
N ASP A 79 -2.21 -6.65 -4.77
CA ASP A 79 -1.09 -7.60 -4.66
C ASP A 79 0.14 -7.11 -5.44
N ILE A 80 -0.05 -6.49 -6.61
CA ILE A 80 1.06 -5.94 -7.41
C ILE A 80 1.80 -4.86 -6.62
N PHE A 81 1.06 -4.00 -5.92
CA PHE A 81 1.64 -2.97 -5.07
C PHE A 81 2.37 -3.56 -3.87
N LYS A 82 1.76 -4.55 -3.18
CA LYS A 82 2.40 -5.26 -2.06
C LYS A 82 3.70 -5.93 -2.49
N ASP A 83 3.70 -6.65 -3.59
CA ASP A 83 4.88 -7.34 -4.13
C ASP A 83 5.99 -6.34 -4.47
N SER A 84 5.63 -5.22 -5.12
CA SER A 84 6.60 -4.15 -5.42
C SER A 84 7.23 -3.56 -4.16
N ILE A 85 6.51 -3.53 -3.03
CA ILE A 85 7.04 -3.05 -1.75
C ILE A 85 7.96 -4.08 -1.11
N ILE A 86 7.65 -5.38 -1.22
CA ILE A 86 8.54 -6.47 -0.78
C ILE A 86 9.85 -6.40 -1.57
N ASP A 87 9.78 -6.23 -2.89
CA ASP A 87 10.97 -6.05 -3.73
C ASP A 87 11.79 -4.85 -3.29
N ALA A 88 11.14 -3.72 -2.99
CA ALA A 88 11.81 -2.54 -2.46
C ALA A 88 12.48 -2.80 -1.10
N TYR A 89 11.89 -3.63 -0.23
CA TYR A 89 12.49 -4.07 1.03
C TYR A 89 13.78 -4.86 0.79
N LEU A 90 13.74 -5.82 -0.13
CA LEU A 90 14.86 -6.70 -0.47
C LEU A 90 16.02 -5.91 -1.07
N VAL A 91 15.74 -5.10 -2.10
CA VAL A 91 16.76 -4.30 -2.81
C VAL A 91 17.40 -3.26 -1.89
N SER A 92 16.63 -2.69 -0.96
CA SER A 92 17.16 -1.67 -0.04
C SER A 92 18.01 -2.23 1.11
N GLY A 93 18.10 -3.55 1.26
CA GLY A 93 18.83 -4.21 2.36
C GLY A 93 18.20 -4.01 3.73
N VAL A 94 17.00 -3.41 3.79
CA VAL A 94 16.28 -3.09 5.03
C VAL A 94 15.86 -4.36 5.78
N VAL A 95 15.69 -5.48 5.06
CA VAL A 95 15.33 -6.78 5.65
C VAL A 95 16.36 -7.23 6.70
N ASN A 96 17.62 -6.81 6.60
CA ASN A 96 18.66 -7.22 7.56
C ASN A 96 18.59 -6.46 8.89
N GLN A 97 17.89 -5.33 8.96
CA GLN A 97 17.70 -4.53 10.19
C GLN A 97 16.36 -3.80 10.16
N PRO A 98 15.22 -4.51 10.32
CA PRO A 98 13.92 -3.86 10.42
C PRO A 98 13.85 -3.01 11.69
N SER A 99 13.36 -1.76 11.56
CA SER A 99 13.14 -0.91 12.72
C SER A 99 11.97 -1.45 13.58
N ILE A 100 12.02 -1.28 14.91
CA ILE A 100 10.93 -1.65 15.83
C ILE A 100 9.58 -1.09 15.39
N GLU A 101 9.57 0.13 14.86
CA GLU A 101 8.34 0.75 14.34
C GLU A 101 7.77 0.00 13.13
N ALA A 102 8.62 -0.44 12.20
CA ALA A 102 8.20 -1.23 11.04
C ALA A 102 7.62 -2.58 11.48
N ILE A 103 8.27 -3.28 12.42
CA ILE A 103 7.78 -4.53 13.00
C ILE A 103 6.39 -4.29 13.61
N ARG A 104 6.23 -3.23 14.42
CA ARG A 104 4.96 -2.90 15.07
C ARG A 104 3.85 -2.61 14.04
N VAL A 105 4.16 -1.87 12.97
CA VAL A 105 3.18 -1.55 11.91
C VAL A 105 2.73 -2.82 11.20
N ILE A 106 3.65 -3.70 10.81
CA ILE A 106 3.32 -4.94 10.13
C ILE A 106 2.53 -5.88 11.05
N TYR A 107 3.00 -6.17 12.26
CA TYR A 107 2.33 -7.13 13.15
C TYR A 107 0.96 -6.66 13.65
N LYS A 108 0.75 -5.35 13.84
CA LYS A 108 -0.57 -4.82 14.22
C LYS A 108 -1.50 -4.62 13.03
N GLY A 109 -0.95 -4.34 11.85
CA GLY A 109 -1.72 -3.95 10.67
C GLY A 109 -2.12 -5.12 9.77
N THR A 110 -1.38 -6.23 9.77
CA THR A 110 -1.65 -7.36 8.87
C THR A 110 -2.21 -8.57 9.62
N THR A 111 -2.78 -9.54 8.91
CA THR A 111 -3.21 -10.82 9.49
C THR A 111 -2.02 -11.74 9.75
N THR A 112 -2.21 -12.77 10.58
CA THR A 112 -1.14 -13.73 10.96
C THR A 112 -0.51 -14.45 9.77
N GLY A 113 -1.24 -14.65 8.66
CA GLY A 113 -0.73 -15.27 7.44
C GLY A 113 -0.10 -14.32 6.42
N SER A 114 0.03 -13.02 6.73
CA SER A 114 0.58 -12.05 5.78
C SER A 114 2.09 -12.28 5.54
N PRO A 115 2.54 -12.38 4.27
CA PRO A 115 3.96 -12.61 3.92
C PRO A 115 4.92 -11.57 4.51
N ALA A 116 4.48 -10.33 4.68
CA ALA A 116 5.34 -9.27 5.25
C ALA A 116 5.78 -9.54 6.69
N ARG A 117 5.08 -10.39 7.45
CA ARG A 117 5.52 -10.78 8.80
C ARG A 117 6.80 -11.61 8.76
N CYS A 118 7.00 -12.42 7.72
CA CYS A 118 8.22 -13.19 7.54
C CYS A 118 9.44 -12.33 7.20
N LEU A 119 9.23 -11.10 6.67
CA LEU A 119 10.31 -10.15 6.39
C LEU A 119 10.86 -9.44 7.64
N MET A 120 10.24 -9.67 8.80
CA MET A 120 10.55 -8.98 10.06
C MET A 120 11.31 -9.87 11.05
N VAL A 121 11.64 -11.11 10.66
CA VAL A 121 12.26 -12.16 11.50
C VAL A 121 13.64 -12.50 10.98
#